data_AF-A0A178MS33-F1
#
_entry.id   AF-A0A178MS33-F1
#
_cell.length_a   1.000
_cell.length_b   1.000
_cell.length_c   1.000
_cell.angle_alpha   90.00
_cell.angle_beta   90.00
_cell.angle_gamma   90.00
#
_symmetry.space_group_name_H-M   'P 1'
#
loop_
_entity.id
_entity.type
_entity.pdbx_description
1 polymer ?
#
loop_
_entity_poly.entity_id
_entity_poly.type
_entity_poly.pdbx_seq_one_letter_code
_entity_poly.pdbx_strand_id
1 'polypeptide(L)'
;MIKRVEVGGSLKDAARRFGDAWAKAERGDAVEATETITFVSWSALAAVMTDKRHELLQHLHQHPATSIRALARDIGRDYKRVHEDLAALAAVGLVERRDDAWRADYDEIHTSITLTPPRAAE
;
A
#
# COMPACT_ATOMS: atom_id res chain seq x y z
N MET A 1 7.11 8.75 7.21
CA MET A 1 6.06 7.89 7.83
C MET A 1 6.25 6.44 7.42
N ILE A 2 5.79 5.47 8.21
CA ILE A 2 5.87 4.03 7.89
C ILE A 2 4.54 3.56 7.31
N LYS A 3 4.57 2.90 6.15
CA LYS A 3 3.40 2.22 5.57
C LYS A 3 3.38 0.77 6.06
N ARG A 4 2.25 0.31 6.58
CA ARG A 4 2.10 -1.08 7.06
C ARG A 4 1.36 -1.94 6.05
N VAL A 5 1.91 -3.13 5.79
CA VAL A 5 1.32 -4.15 4.94
C VAL A 5 1.17 -5.44 5.76
N GLU A 6 -0.03 -6.00 5.75
CA GLU A 6 -0.32 -7.28 6.38
C GLU A 6 -0.80 -8.31 5.36
N VAL A 7 -0.39 -9.56 5.55
CA VAL A 7 -0.77 -10.67 4.68
C VAL A 7 -1.38 -11.82 5.49
N GLY A 8 -2.53 -12.31 5.02
CA GLY A 8 -3.25 -13.43 5.63
C GLY A 8 -4.24 -13.02 6.73
N GLY A 9 -4.51 -11.72 6.88
CA GLY A 9 -5.57 -11.22 7.76
C GLY A 9 -6.95 -11.41 7.12
N SER A 10 -7.97 -11.61 7.96
CA SER A 10 -9.37 -11.59 7.51
C SER A 10 -9.95 -10.16 7.54
N LEU A 11 -11.02 -9.94 6.78
CA LEU A 11 -11.79 -8.68 6.86
C LEU A 11 -12.27 -8.42 8.30
N LYS A 12 -12.56 -9.47 9.07
CA LYS A 12 -12.93 -9.40 10.49
C LYS A 12 -11.79 -8.89 11.36
N ASP A 13 -10.55 -9.27 11.06
CA ASP A 13 -9.37 -8.79 11.80
C ASP A 13 -9.08 -7.32 11.47
N ALA A 14 -9.23 -6.92 10.20
CA ALA A 14 -9.14 -5.52 9.79
C ALA A 14 -10.22 -4.66 10.48
N ALA A 15 -11.48 -5.12 10.48
CA ALA A 15 -12.60 -4.44 11.13
C ALA A 15 -12.39 -4.32 12.65
N ARG A 16 -11.86 -5.38 13.30
CA ARG A 16 -11.57 -5.35 14.74
C ARG A 16 -10.51 -4.30 15.08
N ARG A 17 -9.41 -4.25 14.32
CA ARG A 17 -8.35 -3.24 14.53
C ARG A 17 -8.86 -1.82 14.35
N PHE A 18 -9.69 -1.60 13.34
CA PHE A 18 -10.33 -0.30 13.13
C PHE A 18 -11.23 0.08 14.31
N GLY A 19 -12.08 -0.85 14.78
CA GLY A 19 -12.94 -0.62 15.95
C GLY A 19 -12.16 -0.34 17.24
N ASP A 20 -11.08 -1.09 17.48
CA ASP A 20 -10.22 -0.89 18.65
C ASP A 20 -9.52 0.48 18.62
N ALA A 21 -9.05 0.90 17.44
CA ALA A 21 -8.45 2.22 17.24
C ALA A 21 -9.49 3.35 17.44
N TRP A 22 -10.70 3.17 16.90
CA TRP A 22 -11.79 4.14 17.06
C TRP A 22 -12.19 4.30 18.53
N ALA A 23 -12.39 3.19 19.25
CA ALA A 23 -12.76 3.22 20.66
C ALA A 23 -11.67 3.87 21.54
N LYS A 24 -10.39 3.74 21.20
CA LYS A 24 -9.29 4.45 21.86
C LYS A 24 -9.37 5.96 21.62
N ALA A 25 -9.60 6.37 20.37
CA ALA A 25 -9.74 7.78 20.02
C ALA A 25 -10.92 8.44 20.76
N GLU A 26 -12.06 7.75 20.87
CA GLU A 26 -13.23 8.26 21.64
C GLU A 26 -12.95 8.46 23.13
N ARG A 27 -12.03 7.68 23.72
CA ARG A 27 -11.62 7.83 25.12
C ARG A 27 -10.55 8.91 25.33
N GLY A 28 -10.12 9.58 24.27
CA GLY A 28 -9.04 10.57 24.32
C GLY A 28 -7.64 9.96 24.43
N ASP A 29 -7.51 8.65 24.21
CA ASP A 29 -6.20 8.00 24.12
C ASP A 29 -5.50 8.48 22.84
N ALA A 30 -4.18 8.67 22.90
CA ALA A 30 -3.39 8.96 21.70
C ALA A 30 -3.42 7.74 20.77
N VAL A 31 -4.05 7.90 19.60
CA VAL A 31 -4.07 6.89 18.54
C VAL A 31 -3.21 7.39 17.40
N GLU A 32 -2.10 6.70 17.13
CA GLU A 32 -1.33 6.94 15.91
C GLU A 32 -2.17 6.53 14.70
N ALA A 33 -2.53 7.50 13.85
CA ALA A 33 -3.19 7.24 12.58
C ALA A 33 -2.25 6.39 11.70
N THR A 34 -2.50 5.08 11.69
CA THR A 34 -1.65 4.11 11.01
C THR A 34 -2.39 3.56 9.80
N GLU A 35 -1.95 3.93 8.61
CA GLU A 35 -2.49 3.36 7.37
C GLU A 35 -1.93 1.94 7.18
N THR A 36 -2.84 0.97 7.27
CA THR A 36 -2.51 -0.46 7.13
C THR A 36 -3.24 -1.03 5.94
N ILE A 37 -2.48 -1.58 4.99
CA ILE A 37 -3.00 -2.28 3.81
C ILE A 37 -3.02 -3.77 4.15
N THR A 38 -4.18 -4.42 3.99
CA THR A 38 -4.33 -5.86 4.27
C THR A 38 -4.54 -6.64 2.97
N PHE A 39 -3.65 -7.59 2.71
CA PHE A 39 -3.77 -8.58 1.65
C PHE A 39 -4.32 -9.88 2.20
N VAL A 40 -5.33 -10.43 1.53
CA VAL A 40 -5.99 -11.69 1.92
C VAL A 40 -5.09 -12.91 1.82
N SER A 41 -4.01 -12.85 1.02
CA SER A 41 -3.09 -13.98 0.82
C SER A 41 -1.73 -13.52 0.31
N TRP A 42 -0.73 -14.40 0.44
CA TRP A 42 0.60 -14.20 -0.15
C TRP A 42 0.52 -13.97 -1.65
N SER A 43 -0.30 -14.75 -2.37
CA SER A 43 -0.47 -14.58 -3.82
C SER A 43 -1.03 -13.21 -4.19
N ALA A 44 -1.92 -12.64 -3.36
CA ALA A 44 -2.43 -11.28 -3.57
C ALA A 44 -1.33 -10.23 -3.38
N LEU A 45 -0.50 -10.37 -2.33
CA LEU A 45 0.68 -9.50 -2.15
C LEU A 45 1.63 -9.63 -3.34
N ALA A 46 2.03 -10.84 -3.71
CA ALA A 46 3.01 -11.09 -4.77
C ALA A 46 2.52 -10.62 -6.15
N ALA A 47 1.21 -10.63 -6.40
CA ALA A 47 0.63 -10.07 -7.61
C ALA A 47 0.74 -8.54 -7.68
N VAL A 48 0.85 -7.87 -6.54
CA VAL A 48 0.94 -6.40 -6.43
C VAL A 48 2.38 -5.93 -6.24
N MET A 49 3.11 -6.48 -5.28
CA MET A 49 4.47 -6.11 -4.92
C MET A 49 5.51 -6.89 -5.72
N THR A 50 5.66 -6.53 -6.98
CA THR A 50 6.74 -7.02 -7.86
C THR A 50 7.96 -6.11 -7.77
N ASP A 51 9.15 -6.61 -8.15
CA ASP A 51 10.38 -5.80 -8.18
C ASP A 51 10.21 -4.50 -8.97
N LYS A 52 9.54 -4.57 -10.11
CA LYS A 52 9.29 -3.40 -10.98
C LYS A 52 8.36 -2.36 -10.38
N ARG A 53 7.43 -2.79 -9.53
CA ARG A 53 6.57 -1.87 -8.80
C ARG A 53 7.24 -1.33 -7.55
N HIS A 54 8.12 -2.11 -6.92
CA HIS A 54 8.96 -1.59 -5.84
C HIS A 54 9.94 -0.51 -6.36
N GLU A 55 10.60 -0.73 -7.50
CA GLU A 55 11.41 0.30 -8.18
C GLU A 55 10.59 1.58 -8.45
N LEU A 56 9.33 1.41 -8.89
CA LEU A 56 8.42 2.52 -9.16
C LEU A 56 8.07 3.31 -7.89
N LEU A 57 7.81 2.61 -6.77
CA LEU A 57 7.57 3.24 -5.46
C LEU A 57 8.79 4.04 -5.00
N GLN A 58 10.00 3.47 -5.10
CA GLN A 58 11.24 4.16 -4.75
C GLN A 58 11.42 5.44 -5.58
N HIS A 59 11.14 5.37 -6.88
CA HIS A 59 11.22 6.54 -7.74
C HIS A 59 10.19 7.61 -7.35
N LEU A 60 8.91 7.24 -7.14
CA LEU A 60 7.84 8.18 -6.78
C LEU A 60 8.01 8.80 -5.40
N HIS A 61 8.66 8.09 -4.46
CA HIS A 61 9.03 8.63 -3.16
C HIS A 61 10.05 9.77 -3.29
N GLN A 62 11.06 9.58 -4.14
CA GLN A 62 12.11 10.59 -4.37
C GLN A 62 11.66 11.71 -5.32
N HIS A 63 10.84 11.37 -6.32
CA HIS A 63 10.43 12.24 -7.42
C HIS A 63 8.94 12.06 -7.72
N PRO A 64 8.06 12.80 -7.03
CA PRO A 64 6.63 12.82 -7.35
C PRO A 64 6.39 13.18 -8.82
N ALA A 65 5.50 12.45 -9.49
CA ALA A 65 5.30 12.55 -10.93
C ALA A 65 3.92 13.10 -11.30
N THR A 66 3.87 14.24 -11.98
CA THR A 66 2.63 14.81 -12.53
C THR A 66 2.21 14.19 -13.86
N SER A 67 3.12 13.46 -14.51
CA SER A 67 2.90 12.86 -15.83
C SER A 67 3.43 11.43 -15.89
N ILE A 68 2.54 10.49 -16.20
CA ILE A 68 2.88 9.07 -16.40
C ILE A 68 3.87 8.92 -17.57
N ARG A 69 3.74 9.77 -18.60
CA ARG A 69 4.63 9.74 -19.76
C ARG A 69 6.04 10.23 -19.42
N ALA A 70 6.15 11.27 -18.60
CA ALA A 70 7.44 11.72 -18.09
C ALA A 70 8.07 10.63 -17.20
N LEU A 71 7.32 10.11 -16.23
CA LEU A 71 7.74 9.03 -15.36
C LEU A 71 8.28 7.81 -16.14
N ALA A 72 7.55 7.36 -17.15
CA ALA A 72 7.95 6.22 -17.98
C ALA A 72 9.28 6.45 -18.69
N ARG A 73 9.54 7.67 -19.17
CA ARG A 73 10.81 8.06 -19.77
C ARG A 73 11.94 8.13 -18.73
N ASP A 74 11.66 8.66 -17.55
CA ASP A 74 12.67 8.83 -16.49
C ASP A 74 13.16 7.48 -15.95
N ILE A 75 12.27 6.49 -15.87
CA ILE A 75 12.63 5.11 -15.47
C ILE A 75 12.95 4.18 -16.66
N GLY A 76 12.93 4.69 -17.89
CA GLY A 76 13.26 3.93 -19.10
C GLY A 76 12.33 2.75 -19.40
N ARG A 77 11.03 2.85 -19.09
CA ARG A 77 10.03 1.78 -19.26
C ARG A 77 8.93 2.17 -20.24
N ASP A 78 8.26 1.16 -20.79
CA ASP A 78 7.09 1.36 -21.65
C ASP A 78 5.93 2.04 -20.91
N TYR A 79 5.32 3.04 -21.55
CA TYR A 79 4.23 3.83 -20.97
C TYR A 79 3.06 2.99 -20.50
N LYS A 80 2.63 2.00 -21.30
CA LYS A 80 1.45 1.18 -20.97
C LYS A 80 1.74 0.36 -19.72
N ARG A 81 2.94 -0.23 -19.61
CA ARG A 81 3.37 -0.98 -18.43
C ARG A 81 3.44 -0.11 -17.17
N VAL A 82 3.95 1.12 -17.29
CA VAL A 82 4.02 2.06 -16.16
C VAL A 82 2.62 2.50 -15.71
N HIS A 83 1.72 2.75 -16.66
CA HIS A 83 0.33 3.06 -16.36
C HIS A 83 -0.37 1.90 -15.63
N GLU A 84 -0.22 0.66 -16.10
CA GLU A 84 -0.76 -0.54 -15.46
C GLU A 84 -0.20 -0.75 -14.04
N ASP A 85 1.11 -0.53 -13.86
CA ASP A 85 1.77 -0.63 -12.56
C ASP A 85 1.29 0.44 -11.57
N LEU A 86 1.19 1.70 -12.02
CA LEU A 86 0.61 2.79 -11.23
C LEU A 86 -0.82 2.46 -10.80
N ALA A 87 -1.66 1.98 -11.72
CA ALA A 87 -3.04 1.64 -11.42
C ALA A 87 -3.13 0.51 -10.38
N ALA A 88 -2.29 -0.52 -10.49
CA ALA A 88 -2.25 -1.63 -9.53
C ALA A 88 -1.82 -1.17 -8.13
N LEU A 89 -0.82 -0.28 -8.03
CA LEU A 89 -0.36 0.27 -6.75
C LEU A 89 -1.37 1.24 -6.14
N ALA A 90 -2.01 2.07 -6.97
CA ALA A 90 -3.03 3.00 -6.53
C ALA A 90 -4.28 2.27 -6.02
N ALA A 91 -4.66 1.17 -6.66
CA ALA A 91 -5.81 0.36 -6.25
C ALA A 91 -5.68 -0.19 -4.81
N VAL A 92 -4.45 -0.35 -4.29
CA VAL A 92 -4.20 -0.81 -2.92
C VAL A 92 -3.74 0.30 -1.98
N GLY A 93 -3.64 1.55 -2.45
CA GLY A 93 -3.22 2.69 -1.63
C GLY A 93 -1.70 2.75 -1.34
N LEU A 94 -0.88 2.09 -2.15
CA LEU A 94 0.58 2.24 -2.10
C LEU A 94 1.07 3.46 -2.89
N VAL A 95 0.27 3.92 -3.84
CA VAL A 95 0.51 5.16 -4.57
C VAL A 95 -0.74 6.01 -4.49
N GLU A 96 -0.56 7.30 -4.24
CA GLU A 96 -1.66 8.25 -4.15
C GLU A 96 -1.47 9.36 -5.18
N ARG A 97 -2.58 9.98 -5.58
CA ARG A 97 -2.57 11.19 -6.40
C ARG A 97 -3.01 12.37 -5.54
N ARG A 98 -2.07 13.27 -5.28
CA ARG A 98 -2.29 14.49 -4.47
C ARG A 98 -1.69 15.68 -5.19
N ASP A 99 -2.40 16.82 -5.20
CA ASP A 99 -1.97 18.04 -5.90
C ASP A 99 -1.51 17.76 -7.35
N ASP A 100 -2.31 16.95 -8.05
CA ASP A 100 -2.08 16.49 -9.43
C ASP A 100 -0.79 15.70 -9.70
N ALA A 101 -0.10 15.20 -8.66
CA ALA A 101 1.05 14.31 -8.82
C ALA A 101 0.84 12.96 -8.13
N TRP A 102 1.38 11.92 -8.77
CA TRP A 102 1.54 10.58 -8.21
C TRP A 102 2.71 10.55 -7.24
N ARG A 103 2.51 9.96 -6.06
CA ARG A 103 3.48 10.00 -4.95
C ARG A 103 3.42 8.73 -4.10
N ALA A 104 4.51 8.47 -3.39
CA ALA A 104 4.59 7.49 -2.31
C ALA A 104 5.21 8.18 -1.07
N ASP A 105 4.37 8.84 -0.28
CA ASP A 105 4.79 9.73 0.82
C ASP A 105 5.08 8.95 2.13
N TYR A 106 5.90 7.90 2.04
CA TYR A 106 6.35 7.09 3.17
C TYR A 106 7.79 6.62 2.95
N ASP A 107 8.54 6.47 4.04
CA ASP A 107 9.98 6.19 4.00
C ASP A 107 10.25 4.67 4.00
N GLU A 108 9.31 3.88 4.53
CA GLU A 108 9.49 2.44 4.75
C GLU A 108 8.15 1.68 4.65
N ILE A 109 8.23 0.43 4.14
CA ILE A 109 7.13 -0.54 4.16
C ILE A 109 7.45 -1.63 5.17
N HIS A 110 6.71 -1.68 6.27
CA HIS A 110 6.74 -2.80 7.20
C HIS A 110 5.74 -3.86 6.79
N THR A 111 6.22 -5.06 6.49
CA THR A 111 5.37 -6.18 6.06
C THR A 111 5.30 -7.26 7.15
N SER A 112 4.09 -7.67 7.52
CA SER A 112 3.84 -8.82 8.40
C SER A 112 3.08 -9.90 7.65
N ILE A 113 3.61 -11.13 7.64
CA ILE A 113 3.04 -12.26 6.91
C ILE A 113 2.68 -13.36 7.90
N THR A 114 1.40 -13.70 7.96
CA THR A 114 0.91 -14.79 8.81
C THR A 114 1.05 -16.12 8.08
N LEU A 115 1.75 -17.08 8.69
CA LEU A 115 1.89 -18.44 8.15
C LEU A 115 0.77 -19.38 8.61
N THR A 116 0.03 -18.99 9.64
CA THR A 116 -1.15 -19.72 10.09
C THR A 116 -2.28 -19.49 9.08
N PRO A 117 -2.90 -20.55 8.52
CA PRO A 117 -4.03 -20.37 7.63
C PRO A 117 -5.13 -19.61 8.37
N PRO A 118 -5.84 -18.69 7.68
CA PRO A 118 -6.99 -18.02 8.30
C PRO A 118 -7.94 -19.12 8.76
N ARG A 119 -8.36 -19.07 10.04
CA ARG A 119 -9.46 -19.92 10.50
C ARG A 119 -10.60 -19.70 9.51
N ALA A 120 -11.08 -20.78 8.90
CA ALA A 120 -12.21 -20.71 7.98
C ALA A 120 -13.28 -19.82 8.63
N ALA A 121 -13.71 -18.79 7.90
CA ALA A 121 -14.79 -17.95 8.36
C ALA A 121 -16.01 -18.86 8.56
N GLU A 122 -16.39 -19.09 9.82
CA GLU A 122 -17.76 -19.46 10.17
C GLU A 122 -18.69 -18.29 9.86
#